data_AF-A0A7R7HVT8-F1
#
_entry.id   AF-A0A7R7HVT8-F1
#
_cell.length_a   1.000
_cell.length_b   1.000
_cell.length_c   1.000
_cell.angle_alpha   90.00
_cell.angle_beta   90.00
_cell.angle_gamma   90.00
#
_symmetry.space_group_name_H-M   'P 1'
#
loop_
_entity.id
_entity.type
_entity.pdbx_description
1 polymer ?
#
loop_
_entity_poly.entity_id
_entity_poly.type
_entity_poly.pdbx_seq_one_letter_code
_entity_poly.pdbx_strand_id
1 'polypeptide(L)'
;MTDQSAPRRVPLSAERVRTTTFSRPPFGRRGFHEDEVRMFLGRVADDLAAADAEKAALRAEIARLTNYYREHGQDPNAETQRSRVSVDAVNLMSQAQQAADTHVAQAEEYARKLVGQARQRYEELLQHAQEQAKQAAAEAQRAAEALPAHASEADRAALEQKVTYLRTFAEVTEVQLRSVLEALTREVDKLGDVPKP
;
A
#
# COMPACT_ATOMS: atom_id res chain seq x y z
N MET A 1 21.04 12.86 -7.75
CA MET A 1 22.14 11.88 -7.91
C MET A 1 23.45 12.60 -7.63
N THR A 2 23.92 12.56 -6.38
CA THR A 2 25.24 13.09 -6.00
C THR A 2 25.83 12.14 -4.97
N ASP A 3 26.64 11.23 -5.48
CA ASP A 3 27.51 10.32 -4.74
C ASP A 3 28.64 11.14 -4.12
N GLN A 4 28.65 11.26 -2.80
CA GLN A 4 29.72 11.90 -2.04
C GLN A 4 30.53 10.79 -1.35
N SER A 5 31.24 10.00 -2.16
CA SER A 5 32.23 9.04 -1.70
C SER A 5 33.45 9.77 -1.13
N ALA A 6 33.36 10.21 0.13
CA ALA A 6 34.54 10.63 0.89
C ALA A 6 35.54 9.47 0.96
N PRO A 7 36.84 9.67 0.68
CA PRO A 7 37.80 8.58 0.73
C PRO A 7 37.84 8.04 2.16
N ARG A 8 37.50 6.75 2.31
CA ARG A 8 37.64 6.00 3.57
C ARG A 8 39.06 6.21 4.07
N ARG A 9 39.23 7.03 5.12
CA ARG A 9 40.54 7.24 5.73
C ARG A 9 41.02 5.89 6.23
N VAL A 10 42.02 5.33 5.54
CA VAL A 10 42.68 4.11 6.00
C VAL A 10 43.22 4.39 7.40
N PRO A 11 42.85 3.60 8.42
CA PRO A 11 43.32 3.82 9.78
C PRO A 11 44.85 3.86 9.79
N LEU A 12 45.42 4.84 10.50
CA LEU A 12 46.87 4.85 10.74
C LEU A 12 47.19 3.69 11.67
N SER A 13 48.10 2.80 11.25
CA SER A 13 48.68 1.76 12.09
C SER A 13 50.07 2.17 12.58
N ALA A 14 50.52 1.58 13.68
CA ALA A 14 51.86 1.83 14.22
C ALA A 14 52.97 1.63 13.16
N GLU A 15 52.88 0.56 12.38
CA GLU A 15 53.84 0.25 11.32
C GLU A 15 53.79 1.26 10.17
N ARG A 16 52.60 1.77 9.84
CA ARG A 16 52.45 2.83 8.85
C ARG A 16 53.06 4.15 9.31
N VAL A 17 52.94 4.48 10.59
CA VAL A 17 53.60 5.66 11.17
C VAL A 17 55.12 5.53 11.11
N ARG A 18 55.68 4.35 11.45
CA ARG A 18 57.13 4.09 11.38
C ARG A 18 57.71 4.16 9.97
N THR A 19 56.93 3.78 8.96
CA THR A 19 57.37 3.71 7.55
C THR A 19 57.02 4.97 6.74
N THR A 20 56.38 5.96 7.37
CA THR A 20 56.02 7.21 6.69
C THR A 20 57.25 8.04 6.37
N THR A 21 57.38 8.45 5.12
CA THR A 21 58.44 9.34 4.65
C THR A 21 57.88 10.71 4.27
N PHE A 22 58.66 11.76 4.53
CA PHE A 22 58.30 13.14 4.21
C PHE A 22 59.24 13.69 3.13
N SER A 23 58.70 14.46 2.18
CA SER A 23 59.50 15.14 1.16
C SER A 23 60.31 16.29 1.76
N ARG A 24 61.48 16.58 1.18
CA ARG A 24 62.30 17.72 1.60
C ARG A 24 61.58 19.04 1.34
N PRO A 25 61.75 20.06 2.20
CA PRO A 25 61.14 21.36 2.01
C PRO A 25 61.65 22.03 0.70
N PRO A 26 60.80 22.82 0.01
CA PRO A 26 61.20 23.60 -1.16
C PRO A 26 62.35 24.56 -0.84
N PHE A 27 63.19 24.85 -1.85
CA PHE A 27 64.36 25.71 -1.70
C PHE A 27 64.01 27.06 -1.04
N GLY A 28 64.80 27.46 -0.04
CA GLY A 28 64.61 28.72 0.71
C GLY A 28 63.64 28.64 1.91
N ARG A 29 63.03 27.48 2.19
CA ARG A 29 62.19 27.28 3.39
C ARG A 29 62.87 26.38 4.43
N ARG A 30 62.73 26.73 5.71
CA ARG A 30 63.19 25.90 6.83
C ARG A 30 62.18 24.77 7.06
N GLY A 31 62.66 23.54 7.21
CA GLY A 31 61.87 22.37 7.59
C GLY A 31 62.14 21.95 9.03
N PHE A 32 61.42 20.94 9.51
CA PHE A 32 61.69 20.30 10.81
C PHE A 32 62.99 19.50 10.79
N HIS A 33 63.62 19.33 11.96
CA HIS A 33 64.78 18.46 12.11
C HIS A 33 64.37 17.00 11.95
N GLU A 34 65.02 16.31 11.00
CA GLU A 34 64.63 14.95 10.62
C GLU A 34 64.75 13.96 11.77
N ASP A 35 65.79 14.08 12.60
CA ASP A 35 66.01 13.20 13.76
C ASP A 35 64.94 13.40 14.85
N GLU A 36 64.54 14.65 15.13
CA GLU A 36 63.46 14.95 16.09
C GLU A 36 62.11 14.42 15.59
N VAL A 37 61.82 14.57 14.29
CA VAL A 37 60.61 14.03 13.67
C VAL A 37 60.63 12.50 13.72
N ARG A 38 61.77 11.85 13.42
CA ARG A 38 61.88 10.38 13.51
C ARG A 38 61.69 9.87 14.93
N MET A 39 62.26 10.54 15.94
CA MET A 39 62.03 10.18 17.35
C MET A 39 60.56 10.34 17.76
N PHE A 40 59.92 11.44 17.35
CA PHE A 40 58.50 11.67 17.64
C PHE A 40 57.60 10.61 17.00
N LEU A 41 57.83 10.27 15.72
CA LEU A 41 57.09 9.21 15.03
C LEU A 41 57.28 7.83 15.68
N GLY A 42 58.48 7.55 16.19
CA GLY A 42 58.74 6.35 16.98
C GLY A 42 57.84 6.26 18.21
N ARG A 43 57.80 7.30 19.03
CA ARG A 43 56.93 7.36 20.22
C ARG A 43 55.45 7.25 19.85
N VAL A 44 54.99 7.98 18.84
CA VAL A 44 53.58 7.91 18.39
C VAL A 44 53.23 6.51 17.90
N ALA A 45 54.14 5.83 17.20
CA ALA A 45 53.92 4.46 16.77
C ALA A 45 53.86 3.48 17.94
N ASP A 46 54.69 3.66 18.97
CA ASP A 46 54.69 2.83 20.17
C ASP A 46 53.39 3.01 20.98
N ASP A 47 52.95 4.25 21.18
CA ASP A 47 51.68 4.56 21.84
C ASP A 47 50.48 3.98 21.07
N LEU A 48 50.51 4.08 19.73
CA LEU A 48 49.47 3.52 18.87
C LEU A 48 49.45 1.99 18.92
N ALA A 49 50.61 1.34 18.95
CA ALA A 49 50.71 -0.11 19.10
C ALA A 49 50.18 -0.58 20.46
N ALA A 50 50.48 0.17 21.53
CA ALA A 50 49.96 -0.11 22.87
C ALA A 50 48.42 0.03 22.92
N ALA A 51 47.87 1.10 22.35
CA ALA A 51 46.43 1.31 22.28
C ALA A 51 45.72 0.24 21.44
N ASP A 52 46.31 -0.19 20.32
CA ASP A 52 45.75 -1.27 19.50
C ASP A 52 45.78 -2.61 20.24
N ALA A 53 46.84 -2.91 21.00
CA ALA A 53 46.93 -4.10 21.83
C ALA A 53 45.90 -4.11 22.97
N GLU A 54 45.73 -2.99 23.67
CA GLU A 54 44.71 -2.84 24.71
C GLU A 54 43.30 -3.02 24.14
N LYS A 55 43.01 -2.38 23.01
CA LYS A 55 41.72 -2.52 22.32
C LYS A 55 41.47 -3.95 21.86
N ALA A 56 42.50 -4.66 21.39
CA ALA A 56 42.39 -6.06 21.03
C ALA A 56 42.10 -6.93 22.27
N ALA A 57 42.76 -6.67 23.40
CA ALA A 57 42.50 -7.36 24.67
C ALA A 57 41.07 -7.10 25.18
N LEU A 58 40.62 -5.85 25.18
CA LEU A 58 39.25 -5.48 25.57
C LEU A 58 38.19 -6.16 24.68
N ARG A 59 38.44 -6.24 23.37
CA ARG A 59 37.55 -6.94 22.43
C ARG A 59 37.51 -8.43 22.69
N ALA A 60 38.66 -9.04 22.98
CA ALA A 60 38.73 -10.46 23.35
C ALA A 60 37.96 -10.72 24.65
N GLU A 61 38.05 -9.82 25.62
CA GLU A 61 37.33 -9.94 26.89
C GLU A 61 35.81 -9.73 26.71
N ILE A 62 35.39 -8.74 25.92
CA ILE A 62 33.98 -8.58 25.55
C ILE A 62 33.45 -9.85 24.89
N ALA A 63 34.20 -10.43 23.95
CA ALA A 63 33.82 -11.66 23.27
C ALA A 63 33.71 -12.83 24.26
N ARG A 64 34.67 -12.95 25.18
CA ARG A 64 34.66 -13.96 26.25
C ARG A 64 33.44 -13.79 27.16
N LEU A 65 33.19 -12.59 27.68
CA LEU A 65 32.04 -12.31 28.55
C LEU A 65 30.73 -12.58 27.83
N THR A 66 30.61 -12.16 26.56
CA THR A 66 29.44 -12.43 25.74
C THR A 66 29.19 -13.93 25.60
N ASN A 67 30.23 -14.73 25.38
CA ASN A 67 30.12 -16.19 25.30
C ASN A 67 29.76 -16.81 26.66
N TYR A 68 30.40 -16.36 27.74
CA TYR A 68 30.10 -16.82 29.11
C TYR A 68 28.62 -16.62 29.46
N TYR A 69 28.09 -15.41 29.23
CA TYR A 69 26.69 -15.11 29.48
C TYR A 69 25.76 -15.96 28.60
N ARG A 70 26.09 -16.12 27.30
CA ARG A 70 25.34 -16.99 26.38
C ARG A 70 25.27 -18.45 26.84
N GLU A 71 26.38 -19.01 27.31
CA GLU A 71 26.44 -20.37 27.85
C GLU A 71 25.63 -20.54 29.15
N HIS A 72 25.53 -19.48 29.94
CA HIS A 72 24.74 -19.45 31.19
C HIS A 72 23.28 -19.02 30.96
N GLY A 73 22.81 -18.97 29.71
CA GLY A 73 21.42 -18.68 29.36
C GLY A 73 20.99 -17.22 29.55
N GLN A 74 21.92 -16.31 29.85
CA GLN A 74 21.67 -14.88 29.92
C GLN A 74 22.27 -14.24 28.66
N ASP A 75 21.48 -13.78 27.71
CA ASP A 75 22.02 -13.00 26.59
C ASP A 75 21.92 -11.50 26.93
N PRO A 76 23.04 -10.80 27.21
CA PRO A 76 23.02 -9.37 27.56
C PRO A 76 22.50 -8.48 26.42
N ASN A 77 22.51 -8.97 25.18
CA ASN A 77 21.94 -8.26 24.03
C ASN A 77 20.46 -8.59 23.80
N ALA A 78 19.89 -9.61 24.47
CA ALA A 78 18.51 -10.04 24.21
C ALA A 78 17.47 -8.99 24.59
N GLU A 79 17.71 -8.15 25.60
CA GLU A 79 16.80 -7.04 25.95
C GLU A 79 16.80 -5.95 24.87
N THR A 80 17.98 -5.60 24.36
CA THR A 80 18.12 -4.63 23.27
C THR A 80 17.51 -5.17 21.97
N GLN A 81 17.73 -6.46 21.68
CA GLN A 81 17.14 -7.14 20.52
C GLN A 81 15.61 -7.21 20.63
N ARG A 82 15.07 -7.59 21.79
CA ARG A 82 13.61 -7.63 22.04
C ARG A 82 12.97 -6.25 21.89
N SER A 83 13.62 -5.20 22.38
CA SER A 83 13.15 -3.82 22.26
C SER A 83 13.14 -3.33 20.81
N ARG A 84 14.10 -3.75 19.98
CA ARG A 84 14.09 -3.44 18.54
C ARG A 84 12.97 -4.18 17.82
N VAL A 85 12.84 -5.49 18.08
CA VAL A 85 11.79 -6.32 17.49
C VAL A 85 10.39 -5.81 17.87
N SER A 86 10.19 -5.31 19.09
CA SER A 86 8.91 -4.73 19.49
C SER A 86 8.60 -3.42 18.74
N VAL A 87 9.59 -2.55 18.56
CA VAL A 87 9.43 -1.33 17.75
C VAL A 87 9.12 -1.66 16.30
N ASP A 88 9.83 -2.63 15.71
CA ASP A 88 9.57 -3.07 14.33
C ASP A 88 8.18 -3.70 14.18
N ALA A 89 7.72 -4.49 15.16
CA ALA A 89 6.37 -5.06 15.16
C ALA A 89 5.29 -3.98 15.27
N VAL A 90 5.50 -2.95 16.10
CA VAL A 90 4.58 -1.79 16.20
C VAL A 90 4.53 -1.02 14.89
N ASN A 91 5.68 -0.78 14.26
CA ASN A 91 5.74 -0.12 12.96
C ASN A 91 5.03 -0.95 11.88
N LEU A 92 5.22 -2.26 11.86
CA LEU A 92 4.53 -3.17 10.94
C LEU A 92 3.02 -3.16 11.17
N MET A 93 2.57 -3.19 12.42
CA MET A 93 1.15 -3.08 12.76
C MET A 93 0.55 -1.75 12.29
N SER A 94 1.25 -0.63 12.51
CA SER A 94 0.79 0.69 12.06
C SER A 94 0.69 0.76 10.53
N GLN A 95 1.67 0.21 9.81
CA GLN A 95 1.63 0.12 8.35
C GLN A 95 0.48 -0.77 7.86
N ALA A 96 0.28 -1.92 8.50
CA ALA A 96 -0.80 -2.84 8.15
C ALA A 96 -2.19 -2.23 8.41
N GLN A 97 -2.36 -1.50 9.51
CA GLN A 97 -3.58 -0.76 9.82
C GLN A 97 -3.87 0.31 8.77
N GLN A 98 -2.88 1.12 8.40
CA GLN A 98 -3.03 2.14 7.36
C GLN A 98 -3.37 1.53 5.99
N ALA A 99 -2.77 0.39 5.64
CA ALA A 99 -3.08 -0.33 4.42
C ALA A 99 -4.51 -0.87 4.44
N ALA A 100 -4.95 -1.46 5.56
CA ALA A 100 -6.31 -1.94 5.73
C ALA A 100 -7.34 -0.80 5.60
N ASP A 101 -7.11 0.34 6.27
CA ASP A 101 -7.98 1.52 6.16
C ASP A 101 -8.08 2.02 4.72
N THR A 102 -6.97 2.02 3.99
CA THR A 102 -6.94 2.41 2.56
C THR A 102 -7.75 1.45 1.71
N HIS A 103 -7.62 0.14 1.93
CA HIS A 103 -8.38 -0.86 1.19
C HIS A 103 -9.88 -0.80 1.48
N VAL A 104 -10.27 -0.54 2.74
CA VAL A 104 -11.67 -0.33 3.11
C VAL A 104 -12.23 0.89 2.40
N ALA A 105 -11.52 2.03 2.44
CA ALA A 105 -11.95 3.24 1.74
C ALA A 105 -12.10 3.05 0.23
N GLN A 106 -11.15 2.34 -0.41
CA GLN A 106 -11.22 2.00 -1.83
C GLN A 106 -12.41 1.09 -2.15
N ALA A 107 -12.69 0.09 -1.30
CA ALA A 107 -13.81 -0.82 -1.48
C ALA A 107 -15.16 -0.09 -1.35
N GLU A 108 -15.29 0.80 -0.37
CA GLU A 108 -16.49 1.63 -0.19
C GLU A 108 -16.73 2.55 -1.39
N GLU A 109 -15.69 3.24 -1.87
CA GLU A 109 -15.80 4.11 -3.05
C GLU A 109 -16.22 3.32 -4.30
N TYR A 110 -15.60 2.16 -4.51
CA TYR A 110 -15.95 1.28 -5.62
C TYR A 110 -17.40 0.79 -5.54
N ALA A 111 -17.85 0.37 -4.36
CA ALA A 111 -19.23 -0.06 -4.13
C ALA A 111 -20.23 1.06 -4.41
N ARG A 112 -19.99 2.28 -3.89
CA ARG A 112 -20.84 3.45 -4.16
C ARG A 112 -20.91 3.76 -5.65
N LYS A 113 -19.78 3.71 -6.35
CA LYS A 113 -19.73 3.93 -7.80
C LYS A 113 -20.52 2.86 -8.57
N LEU A 114 -20.36 1.58 -8.21
CA LEU A 114 -21.07 0.48 -8.84
C LEU A 114 -22.59 0.61 -8.68
N VAL A 115 -23.06 0.94 -7.46
CA VAL A 115 -24.49 1.18 -7.19
C VAL A 115 -25.01 2.37 -7.98
N GLY A 116 -24.28 3.48 -8.00
CA GLY A 116 -24.65 4.65 -8.80
C GLY A 116 -24.78 4.34 -10.29
N GLN A 117 -23.83 3.57 -10.85
CA GLN A 117 -23.86 3.11 -12.23
C GLN A 117 -25.03 2.17 -12.51
N ALA A 118 -25.29 1.20 -11.61
CA ALA A 118 -26.40 0.26 -11.74
C ALA A 118 -27.75 0.98 -11.75
N ARG A 119 -27.92 1.99 -10.88
CA ARG A 119 -29.12 2.82 -10.83
C ARG A 119 -29.31 3.62 -12.12
N GLN A 120 -28.26 4.29 -12.61
CA GLN A 120 -28.35 5.06 -13.86
C GLN A 120 -28.74 4.16 -15.04
N ARG A 121 -28.07 3.01 -15.20
CA ARG A 121 -28.37 2.04 -16.26
C ARG A 121 -29.81 1.51 -16.17
N TYR A 122 -30.31 1.33 -14.95
CA TYR A 122 -31.68 0.90 -14.73
C TYR A 122 -32.71 1.98 -15.11
N GLU A 123 -32.47 3.23 -14.71
CA GLU A 123 -33.32 4.36 -15.08
C GLU A 123 -33.39 4.51 -16.61
N GLU A 124 -32.25 4.36 -17.30
CA GLU A 124 -32.17 4.32 -18.77
C GLU A 124 -33.00 3.16 -19.37
N LEU A 125 -32.88 1.95 -18.81
CA LEU A 125 -33.61 0.78 -19.29
C LEU A 125 -35.13 0.91 -19.10
N LEU A 126 -35.56 1.44 -17.94
CA LEU A 126 -36.98 1.70 -17.68
C LEU A 126 -37.56 2.72 -18.65
N GLN A 127 -36.85 3.83 -18.89
CA GLN A 127 -37.28 4.84 -19.84
C GLN A 127 -37.45 4.24 -21.24
N HIS A 128 -36.46 3.46 -21.69
CA HIS A 128 -36.52 2.78 -22.99
C HIS A 128 -37.68 1.78 -23.07
N ALA A 129 -37.89 0.96 -22.04
CA ALA A 129 -38.99 -0.01 -21.99
C ALA A 129 -40.37 0.69 -22.00
N GLN A 130 -40.52 1.78 -21.25
CA GLN A 130 -41.76 2.57 -21.23
C GLN A 130 -42.04 3.21 -22.60
N GLU A 131 -41.01 3.73 -23.26
CA GLU A 131 -41.16 4.32 -24.59
C GLU A 131 -41.54 3.27 -25.64
N GLN A 132 -40.90 2.10 -25.61
CA GLN A 132 -41.26 0.96 -26.47
C GLN A 132 -42.69 0.47 -26.20
N ALA A 133 -43.12 0.35 -24.93
CA ALA A 133 -44.47 -0.06 -24.58
C ALA A 133 -45.53 0.95 -25.08
N LYS A 134 -45.23 2.25 -25.00
CA LYS A 134 -46.10 3.32 -25.55
C LYS A 134 -46.21 3.21 -27.07
N GLN A 135 -45.09 2.99 -27.76
CA GLN A 135 -45.07 2.82 -29.22
C GLN A 135 -45.89 1.59 -29.64
N ALA A 136 -45.66 0.43 -29.01
CA ALA A 136 -46.39 -0.80 -29.29
C ALA A 136 -47.90 -0.67 -29.02
N ALA A 137 -48.29 0.02 -27.94
CA ALA A 137 -49.69 0.30 -27.64
C ALA A 137 -50.34 1.19 -28.71
N ALA A 138 -49.64 2.24 -29.16
CA ALA A 138 -50.12 3.12 -30.21
C ALA A 138 -50.20 2.42 -31.58
N GLU A 139 -49.31 1.48 -31.87
CA GLU A 139 -49.37 0.61 -33.05
C GLU A 139 -50.57 -0.35 -33.00
N ALA A 140 -50.79 -1.00 -31.85
CA ALA A 140 -51.93 -1.89 -31.66
C ALA A 140 -53.27 -1.15 -31.79
N GLN A 141 -53.37 0.07 -31.25
CA GLN A 141 -54.56 0.93 -31.42
C GLN A 141 -54.80 1.28 -32.89
N ARG A 142 -53.74 1.73 -33.60
CA ARG A 142 -53.83 2.02 -35.04
C ARG A 142 -54.24 0.79 -35.86
N ALA A 143 -53.71 -0.38 -35.53
CA ALA A 143 -54.08 -1.62 -36.18
C ALA A 143 -55.56 -1.99 -35.92
N ALA A 144 -56.03 -1.82 -34.68
CA ALA A 144 -57.43 -2.04 -34.32
C ALA A 144 -58.40 -1.08 -35.04
N GLU A 145 -58.02 0.19 -35.20
CA GLU A 145 -58.79 1.18 -35.97
C GLU A 145 -58.81 0.87 -37.49
N ALA A 146 -57.73 0.27 -38.01
CA ALA A 146 -57.61 -0.13 -39.41
C ALA A 146 -58.25 -1.49 -39.73
N LEU A 147 -58.72 -2.25 -38.73
CA LEU A 147 -59.39 -3.54 -38.95
C LEU A 147 -60.71 -3.34 -39.73
N PRO A 148 -60.96 -4.08 -40.82
CA PRO A 148 -62.23 -4.02 -41.54
C PRO A 148 -63.40 -4.37 -40.61
N ALA A 149 -64.60 -3.84 -40.87
CA ALA A 149 -65.81 -4.09 -40.08
C ALA A 149 -66.22 -5.58 -39.96
N HIS A 150 -65.53 -6.49 -40.66
CA HIS A 150 -65.78 -7.93 -40.72
C HIS A 150 -64.76 -8.78 -39.95
N ALA A 151 -63.78 -8.17 -39.27
CA ALA A 151 -62.85 -8.91 -38.43
C ALA A 151 -63.60 -9.57 -37.26
N SER A 152 -63.27 -10.84 -36.97
CA SER A 152 -63.94 -11.63 -35.94
C SER A 152 -63.79 -11.00 -34.57
N GLU A 153 -64.85 -10.99 -33.78
CA GLU A 153 -64.84 -10.54 -32.37
C GLU A 153 -63.78 -11.29 -31.54
N ALA A 154 -63.48 -12.54 -31.92
CA ALA A 154 -62.43 -13.35 -31.31
C ALA A 154 -61.01 -12.81 -31.56
N ASP A 155 -60.73 -12.28 -32.76
CA ASP A 155 -59.42 -11.72 -33.11
C ASP A 155 -59.16 -10.41 -32.35
N ARG A 156 -60.21 -9.60 -32.17
CA ARG A 156 -60.17 -8.37 -31.34
C ARG A 156 -59.92 -8.69 -29.87
N ALA A 157 -60.67 -9.64 -29.32
CA ALA A 157 -60.51 -10.07 -27.92
C ALA A 157 -59.11 -10.65 -27.64
N ALA A 158 -58.53 -11.41 -28.59
CA ALA A 158 -57.19 -11.98 -28.45
C ALA A 158 -56.10 -10.88 -28.43
N LEU A 159 -56.23 -9.84 -29.24
CA LEU A 159 -55.33 -8.69 -29.26
C LEU A 159 -55.41 -7.89 -27.95
N GLU A 160 -56.62 -7.62 -27.46
CA GLU A 160 -56.83 -6.92 -26.19
C GLU A 160 -56.23 -7.69 -25.00
N GLN A 161 -56.40 -9.00 -24.97
CA GLN A 161 -55.76 -9.86 -23.96
C GLN A 161 -54.24 -9.78 -24.02
N LYS A 162 -53.66 -9.82 -25.23
CA LYS A 162 -52.20 -9.75 -25.41
C LYS A 162 -51.62 -8.40 -25.00
N VAL A 163 -52.31 -7.29 -25.31
CA VAL A 163 -51.92 -5.94 -24.87
C VAL A 163 -51.99 -5.82 -23.34
N THR A 164 -53.07 -6.33 -22.74
CA THR A 164 -53.25 -6.30 -21.28
C THR A 164 -52.19 -7.13 -20.56
N TYR A 165 -51.88 -8.32 -21.09
CA TYR A 165 -50.82 -9.19 -20.58
C TYR A 165 -49.44 -8.51 -20.64
N LEU A 166 -49.07 -7.91 -21.78
CA LEU A 166 -47.77 -7.25 -21.92
C LEU A 166 -47.63 -6.05 -20.97
N ARG A 167 -48.70 -5.28 -20.75
CA ARG A 167 -48.70 -4.16 -19.79
C ARG A 167 -48.49 -4.64 -18.36
N THR A 168 -49.28 -5.63 -17.93
CA THR A 168 -49.15 -6.18 -16.57
C THR A 168 -47.79 -6.84 -16.34
N PHE A 169 -47.25 -7.56 -17.33
CA PHE A 169 -45.91 -8.13 -17.24
C PHE A 169 -44.82 -7.04 -17.10
N ALA A 170 -44.91 -5.95 -17.86
CA ALA A 170 -43.98 -4.82 -17.75
C ALA A 170 -44.06 -4.13 -16.37
N GLU A 171 -45.27 -3.88 -15.86
CA GLU A 171 -45.48 -3.29 -14.54
C GLU A 171 -44.92 -4.17 -13.41
N VAL A 172 -45.17 -5.48 -13.47
CA VAL A 172 -44.68 -6.43 -12.45
C VAL A 172 -43.15 -6.51 -12.46
N THR A 173 -42.52 -6.55 -13.63
CA THR A 173 -41.06 -6.61 -13.75
C THR A 173 -40.39 -5.32 -13.28
N GLU A 174 -41.00 -4.16 -13.54
CA GLU A 174 -40.53 -2.87 -13.02
C GLU A 174 -40.51 -2.86 -11.48
N VAL A 175 -41.63 -3.23 -10.85
CA VAL A 175 -41.74 -3.28 -9.38
C VAL A 175 -40.74 -4.26 -8.77
N GLN A 176 -40.59 -5.44 -9.37
CA GLN A 176 -39.64 -6.44 -8.88
C GLN A 176 -38.20 -5.93 -8.94
N LEU A 177 -37.78 -5.36 -10.07
CA LEU A 177 -36.42 -4.85 -10.24
C LEU A 177 -36.13 -3.65 -9.32
N ARG A 178 -37.11 -2.75 -9.14
CA ARG A 178 -36.99 -1.63 -8.21
C ARG A 178 -36.77 -2.11 -6.78
N SER A 179 -37.53 -3.11 -6.35
CA SER A 179 -37.38 -3.67 -5.00
C SER A 179 -36.01 -4.31 -4.78
N VAL A 180 -35.45 -4.97 -5.80
CA VAL A 180 -34.10 -5.56 -5.75
C VAL A 180 -33.04 -4.47 -5.63
N LEU A 181 -33.15 -3.37 -6.39
CA LEU A 181 -32.20 -2.25 -6.29
C LEU A 181 -32.26 -1.54 -4.94
N GLU A 182 -33.47 -1.33 -4.40
CA GLU A 182 -33.62 -0.76 -3.06
C GLU A 182 -33.06 -1.67 -1.97
N ALA A 183 -33.18 -3.00 -2.13
CA ALA A 183 -32.58 -3.96 -1.21
C ALA A 183 -31.06 -3.90 -1.27
N LEU A 184 -30.46 -3.90 -2.48
CA LEU A 184 -29.01 -3.79 -2.67
C LEU A 184 -28.45 -2.46 -2.14
N THR A 185 -29.18 -1.37 -2.34
CA THR A 185 -28.78 -0.04 -1.82
C THR A 185 -28.75 -0.05 -0.29
N ARG A 186 -29.79 -0.63 0.34
CA ARG A 186 -29.84 -0.76 1.81
C ARG A 186 -28.72 -1.64 2.36
N GLU A 187 -28.33 -2.70 1.65
CA GLU A 187 -27.20 -3.53 2.08
C GLU A 187 -25.87 -2.78 1.97
N VAL A 188 -25.68 -1.98 0.93
CA VAL A 188 -24.47 -1.15 0.76
C VAL A 188 -24.40 -0.06 1.83
N ASP A 189 -25.52 0.59 2.16
CA ASP A 189 -25.58 1.59 3.24
C ASP A 189 -25.28 0.96 4.61
N LYS A 190 -25.82 -0.23 4.88
CA LYS A 190 -25.50 -0.97 6.11
C LYS A 190 -24.03 -1.34 6.22
N LEU A 191 -23.37 -1.66 5.11
CA LEU A 191 -21.93 -1.94 5.08
C LEU A 191 -21.09 -0.68 5.33
N GLY A 192 -21.59 0.50 4.94
CA GLY A 192 -20.95 1.78 5.21
C GLY A 192 -21.15 2.32 6.63
N ASP A 193 -22.23 1.89 7.31
CA ASP A 193 -22.57 2.35 8.67
C ASP A 193 -22.10 1.38 9.77
N VAL A 194 -21.27 0.38 9.42
CA VAL A 194 -20.67 -0.51 10.42
C VAL A 194 -19.75 0.33 11.31
N PRO A 195 -20.02 0.46 12.62
CA PRO A 195 -19.19 1.25 13.51
C PRO A 195 -17.78 0.66 13.52
N LYS A 196 -16.78 1.51 13.27
CA LYS A 196 -15.37 1.14 13.46
C LYS A 196 -15.19 0.65 14.91
N PRO A 197 -14.57 -0.52 15.12
CA PRO A 197 -14.30 -1.06 16.46
C PRO A 197 -13.33 -0.19 17.26
#